data_AF-A0A379GBW7-F1
#
_entry.id   AF-A0A379GBW7-F1
#
_cell.length_a   1.000
_cell.length_b   1.000
_cell.length_c   1.000
_cell.angle_alpha   90.00
_cell.angle_beta   90.00
_cell.angle_gamma   90.00
#
_symmetry.space_group_name_H-M   'P 1'
#
loop_
_entity.id
_entity.type
_entity.pdbx_description
1 polymer ?
#
loop_
_entity_poly.entity_id
_entity_poly.type
_entity_poly.pdbx_seq_one_letter_code
_entity_poly.pdbx_strand_id
1 'polypeptide(L)'
;MDRKAKTRYPAPLLVLLTRYAAQSLYAPLRTVEPVSGVQPLPLTLPKTLTALYPSEPLIARPLAGWQAAEYRVVAVKLTNQSAQKVVLDPRQLQGQFVSATFQHQWLDAKGTPEDTTTVYLVMKGKPDKAFPAEPPVRRTGGKAR
;
A
#
# COMPACT_ATOMS: atom_id res chain seq x y z
N MET A 1 1.51 29.50 -21.91
CA MET A 1 1.66 29.03 -20.51
C MET A 1 0.32 28.50 -20.05
N ASP A 2 0.05 27.20 -20.25
CA ASP A 2 -1.21 26.59 -19.84
C ASP A 2 -1.29 26.55 -18.31
N ARG A 3 -2.14 27.40 -17.72
CA ARG A 3 -2.62 27.20 -16.35
C ARG A 3 -3.41 25.90 -16.36
N LYS A 4 -2.82 24.78 -15.91
CA LYS A 4 -3.61 23.60 -15.50
C LYS A 4 -4.71 24.09 -14.56
N ALA A 5 -5.96 24.04 -15.01
CA ALA A 5 -7.09 24.37 -14.17
C ALA A 5 -7.02 23.53 -12.90
N LYS A 6 -7.08 24.18 -11.73
CA LYS A 6 -6.99 23.50 -10.44
C LYS A 6 -8.26 22.66 -10.28
N THR A 7 -8.16 21.35 -10.48
CA THR A 7 -9.29 20.42 -10.30
C THR A 7 -9.87 20.63 -8.91
N ARG A 8 -11.14 21.03 -8.83
CA ARG A 8 -11.84 21.20 -7.57
C ARG A 8 -12.44 19.85 -7.17
N TYR A 9 -11.98 19.33 -6.03
CA TYR A 9 -12.47 18.07 -5.50
C TYR A 9 -13.63 18.30 -4.53
N PRO A 10 -14.65 17.41 -4.51
CA PRO A 10 -15.79 17.52 -3.59
C PRO A 10 -15.44 17.19 -2.13
N ALA A 11 -14.30 16.54 -1.89
CA ALA A 11 -13.76 16.18 -0.59
C ALA A 11 -12.22 16.23 -0.62
N PRO A 12 -11.52 16.13 0.52
CA PRO A 12 -10.06 16.08 0.53
C PRO A 12 -9.53 14.97 -0.38
N LEU A 13 -8.57 15.31 -1.24
CA LEU A 13 -8.07 14.42 -2.28
C LEU A 13 -7.53 13.09 -1.72
N LEU A 14 -6.91 13.10 -0.55
CA LEU A 14 -6.38 11.89 0.09
C LEU A 14 -7.51 10.88 0.40
N VAL A 15 -8.65 11.37 0.89
CA VAL A 15 -9.83 10.56 1.19
C VAL A 15 -10.42 9.97 -0.09
N LEU A 16 -10.56 10.80 -1.13
CA LEU A 16 -11.06 10.36 -2.43
C LEU A 16 -10.15 9.32 -3.07
N LEU A 17 -8.84 9.50 -2.97
CA LEU A 17 -7.84 8.61 -3.56
C LEU A 17 -7.80 7.25 -2.84
N THR A 18 -7.86 7.24 -1.50
CA THR A 18 -7.99 6.00 -0.72
C THR A 18 -9.29 5.27 -1.03
N ARG A 19 -10.42 5.98 -1.06
CA ARG A 19 -11.72 5.40 -1.42
C ARG A 19 -11.70 4.79 -2.81
N TYR A 20 -11.18 5.53 -3.80
CA TYR A 20 -11.06 5.06 -5.17
C TYR A 20 -10.23 3.79 -5.26
N ALA A 21 -9.09 3.73 -4.56
CA ALA A 21 -8.25 2.53 -4.49
C ALA A 21 -8.97 1.34 -3.87
N ALA A 22 -9.71 1.55 -2.77
CA ALA A 22 -10.48 0.50 -2.13
C ALA A 22 -11.61 -0.04 -3.02
N GLN A 23 -12.39 0.86 -3.64
CA GLN A 23 -13.44 0.50 -4.59
C GLN A 23 -12.86 -0.21 -5.83
N SER A 24 -11.71 0.22 -6.33
CA SER A 24 -11.06 -0.40 -7.49
C SER A 24 -10.58 -1.83 -7.22
N LEU A 25 -10.26 -2.18 -5.97
CA LEU A 25 -9.86 -3.54 -5.59
C LEU A 25 -11.04 -4.44 -5.25
N TYR A 26 -12.04 -3.93 -4.55
CA TYR A 26 -13.05 -4.75 -3.89
C TYR A 26 -14.49 -4.49 -4.33
N ALA A 27 -14.76 -3.40 -5.06
CA ALA A 27 -16.10 -3.09 -5.54
C ALA A 27 -16.26 -3.50 -7.02
N PRO A 28 -17.49 -3.85 -7.46
CA PRO A 28 -17.79 -4.03 -8.87
C PRO A 28 -17.43 -2.76 -9.65
N LEU A 29 -16.81 -2.90 -10.82
CA LEU A 29 -16.30 -1.78 -11.61
C LEU A 29 -17.35 -0.68 -11.90
N ARG A 30 -18.62 -1.07 -12.01
CA ARG A 30 -19.77 -0.15 -12.23
C ARG A 30 -20.05 0.80 -11.06
N THR A 31 -19.54 0.48 -9.86
CA THR A 31 -19.79 1.22 -8.61
C THR A 31 -18.60 2.06 -8.16
N VAL A 32 -17.49 2.01 -8.91
CA VAL A 32 -16.33 2.84 -8.64
C VAL A 32 -16.71 4.29 -8.94
N GLU A 33 -16.70 5.14 -7.92
CA GLU A 33 -17.02 6.55 -8.10
C GLU A 33 -15.86 7.24 -8.82
N PRO A 34 -16.09 7.87 -9.98
CA PRO A 34 -15.03 8.52 -10.72
C PRO A 34 -14.47 9.71 -9.94
N VAL A 35 -13.15 9.80 -9.85
CA VAL A 35 -12.45 10.94 -9.25
C VAL A 35 -11.61 11.60 -10.34
N SER A 36 -11.87 12.88 -10.60
CA SER A 36 -11.23 13.62 -11.69
C SER A 36 -9.71 13.62 -11.57
N GLY A 37 -9.04 13.15 -12.62
CA GLY A 37 -7.57 13.10 -12.69
C GLY A 37 -6.93 11.92 -11.97
N VAL A 38 -7.72 10.97 -11.45
CA VAL A 38 -7.16 9.67 -11.00
C VAL A 38 -6.79 8.83 -12.22
N GLN A 39 -5.57 8.30 -12.20
CA GLN A 39 -5.05 7.40 -13.23
C GLN A 39 -4.34 6.21 -12.58
N PRO A 40 -4.32 5.03 -13.23
CA PRO A 40 -3.46 3.92 -12.81
C PRO A 40 -2.00 4.35 -12.78
N LEU A 41 -1.27 3.87 -11.78
CA LEU A 41 0.15 4.11 -11.59
C LEU A 41 0.93 2.81 -11.77
N PRO A 42 1.74 2.67 -12.82
CA PRO A 42 2.69 1.57 -12.95
C PRO A 42 3.65 1.54 -11.76
N LEU A 43 3.74 0.40 -11.07
CA LEU A 43 4.57 0.26 -9.88
C LEU A 43 5.95 -0.28 -10.25
N THR A 44 6.98 0.50 -9.98
CA THR A 44 8.38 0.05 -10.00
C THR A 44 8.82 -0.28 -8.58
N LEU A 45 8.14 -1.24 -7.95
CA LEU A 45 8.42 -1.70 -6.59
C LEU A 45 8.83 -3.19 -6.60
N PRO A 46 9.63 -3.65 -5.63
CA PRO A 46 9.88 -5.06 -5.42
C PRO A 46 8.57 -5.84 -5.23
N LYS A 47 8.56 -7.12 -5.62
CA LYS A 47 7.39 -8.01 -5.44
C LYS A 47 7.01 -8.22 -3.98
N THR A 48 7.99 -8.13 -3.08
CA THR A 48 7.83 -8.26 -1.63
C THR A 48 8.54 -7.10 -0.97
N LEU A 49 7.86 -6.43 -0.04
CA LEU A 49 8.37 -5.26 0.69
C LEU A 49 8.76 -5.64 2.12
N THR A 50 9.92 -6.27 2.31
CA THR A 50 10.32 -6.81 3.62
C THR A 50 10.63 -5.72 4.63
N ALA A 51 11.03 -4.54 4.16
CA ALA A 51 11.33 -3.40 5.01
C ALA A 51 10.10 -2.59 5.44
N LEU A 52 8.90 -2.87 4.90
CA LEU A 52 7.71 -2.03 5.11
C LEU A 52 7.17 -2.10 6.55
N TYR A 53 7.16 -3.28 7.18
CA TYR A 53 6.62 -3.48 8.52
C TYR A 53 7.51 -4.50 9.27
N PRO A 54 8.73 -4.13 9.67
CA PRO A 54 9.74 -5.07 10.15
C PRO A 54 9.50 -5.56 11.58
N SER A 55 8.58 -4.95 12.32
CA SER A 55 8.29 -5.30 13.72
C SER A 55 7.48 -6.59 13.86
N GLU A 56 6.85 -7.06 12.78
CA GLU A 56 5.97 -8.23 12.78
C GLU A 56 6.30 -9.13 11.58
N PRO A 57 6.11 -10.46 11.69
CA PRO A 57 6.40 -11.41 10.62
C PRO A 57 5.31 -11.37 9.53
N LEU A 58 5.25 -10.26 8.79
CA LEU A 58 4.29 -10.03 7.72
C LEU A 58 4.94 -10.12 6.34
N ILE A 59 4.24 -10.72 5.38
CA ILE A 59 4.57 -10.60 3.97
C ILE A 59 3.78 -9.43 3.38
N ALA A 60 4.48 -8.39 2.96
CA ALA A 60 3.91 -7.24 2.26
C ALA A 60 4.11 -7.35 0.75
N ARG A 61 3.04 -7.27 -0.06
CA ARG A 61 3.09 -7.32 -1.53
C ARG A 61 2.32 -6.16 -2.16
N PRO A 62 2.94 -5.34 -3.03
CA PRO A 62 2.20 -4.34 -3.78
C PRO A 62 1.15 -5.01 -4.68
N LEU A 63 -0.08 -4.49 -4.67
CA LEU A 63 -1.18 -4.98 -5.52
C LEU A 63 -1.37 -4.07 -6.73
N ALA A 64 -1.56 -2.78 -6.49
CA ALA A 64 -1.87 -1.78 -7.50
C ALA A 64 -1.57 -0.37 -6.96
N GLY A 65 -1.45 0.59 -7.87
CA GLY A 65 -1.27 1.99 -7.53
C GLY A 65 -2.14 2.89 -8.38
N TRP A 66 -2.47 4.05 -7.82
CA TRP A 66 -3.16 5.14 -8.51
C TRP A 66 -2.53 6.48 -8.16
N GLN A 67 -2.71 7.46 -9.04
CA GLN A 67 -2.19 8.80 -8.83
C GLN A 67 -3.22 9.86 -9.17
N ALA A 68 -3.21 10.97 -8.44
CA ALA A 68 -3.95 12.19 -8.75
C ALA A 68 -3.21 13.41 -8.21
N ALA A 69 -3.07 14.44 -9.03
CA ALA A 69 -2.28 15.63 -8.72
C ALA A 69 -0.86 15.26 -8.23
N GLU A 70 -0.44 15.72 -7.05
CA GLU A 70 0.86 15.39 -6.45
C GLU A 70 0.88 14.06 -5.66
N TYR A 71 -0.30 13.49 -5.36
CA TYR A 71 -0.45 12.31 -4.51
C TYR A 71 -0.51 11.02 -5.30
N ARG A 72 -0.03 9.96 -4.66
CA ARG A 72 -0.09 8.59 -5.13
C ARG A 72 -0.60 7.74 -4.00
N VAL A 73 -1.40 6.73 -4.30
CA VAL A 73 -1.80 5.69 -3.36
C VAL A 73 -1.31 4.35 -3.89
N VAL A 74 -0.71 3.55 -3.02
CA VAL A 74 -0.33 2.17 -3.32
C VAL A 74 -1.08 1.26 -2.37
N ALA A 75 -1.83 0.32 -2.93
CA ALA A 75 -2.44 -0.75 -2.16
C ALA A 75 -1.43 -1.88 -1.97
N VAL A 76 -1.18 -2.25 -0.72
CA VAL A 76 -0.25 -3.30 -0.33
C VAL A 76 -1.01 -4.36 0.45
N LYS A 77 -0.91 -5.61 0.01
CA LYS A 77 -1.43 -6.75 0.74
C LYS A 77 -0.46 -7.12 1.85
N LEU A 78 -0.96 -7.24 3.08
CA LEU A 78 -0.23 -7.76 4.23
C LEU A 78 -0.79 -9.14 4.56
N THR A 79 0.09 -10.14 4.68
CA THR A 79 -0.29 -11.50 5.07
C THR A 79 0.55 -11.93 6.27
N ASN A 80 -0.12 -12.31 7.36
CA ASN A 80 0.52 -12.79 8.58
C ASN A 80 1.22 -14.13 8.35
N GLN A 81 2.47 -14.26 8.82
CA GLN A 81 3.22 -15.52 8.78
C GLN A 81 3.36 -16.19 10.16
N SER A 82 2.88 -15.55 11.23
CA SER A 82 2.91 -16.13 12.57
C SER A 82 1.68 -16.99 12.86
N ALA A 83 1.80 -17.84 13.88
CA ALA A 83 0.67 -18.58 14.44
C ALA A 83 -0.20 -17.74 15.40
N GLN A 84 0.12 -16.46 15.58
CA GLN A 84 -0.56 -15.56 16.52
C GLN A 84 -1.30 -14.46 15.76
N LYS A 85 -2.32 -13.88 16.40
CA LYS A 85 -3.01 -12.70 15.89
C LYS A 85 -2.08 -11.49 15.94
N VAL A 86 -2.06 -10.70 14.87
CA VAL A 86 -1.30 -9.43 14.80
C VAL A 86 -2.29 -8.27 14.77
N VAL A 87 -2.07 -7.28 15.63
CA VAL A 87 -2.79 -6.00 15.58
C VAL A 87 -1.90 -4.98 14.87
N LEU A 88 -2.41 -4.39 13.79
CA LEU A 88 -1.65 -3.49 12.94
C LEU A 88 -1.73 -2.06 13.47
N ASP A 89 -0.57 -1.43 13.63
CA ASP A 89 -0.44 -0.02 13.98
C ASP A 89 0.18 0.73 12.79
N PRO A 90 -0.49 1.75 12.24
CA PRO A 90 0.03 2.50 11.10
C PRO A 90 1.37 3.19 11.39
N ARG A 91 1.71 3.42 12.66
CA ARG A 91 2.97 4.04 13.08
C ARG A 91 4.18 3.12 12.99
N GLN A 92 3.97 1.81 12.87
CA GLN A 92 5.04 0.83 12.69
C GLN A 92 5.45 0.68 11.21
N LEU A 93 4.65 1.21 10.28
CA LEU A 93 4.97 1.26 8.85
C LEU A 93 6.21 2.12 8.62
N GLN A 94 7.18 1.56 7.90
CA GLN A 94 8.39 2.25 7.50
C GLN A 94 8.21 2.88 6.13
N GLY A 95 8.59 4.14 5.99
CA GLY A 95 8.50 4.89 4.73
C GLY A 95 8.04 6.32 4.94
N GLN A 96 7.88 7.04 3.84
CA GLN A 96 7.43 8.43 3.81
C GLN A 96 5.99 8.49 3.29
N PHE A 97 5.05 8.17 4.18
CA PHE A 97 3.62 8.18 3.87
C PHE A 97 2.94 9.39 4.51
N VAL A 98 2.01 9.99 3.77
CA VAL A 98 1.13 11.06 4.26
C VAL A 98 -0.04 10.47 5.04
N SER A 99 -0.53 9.30 4.61
CA SER A 99 -1.52 8.52 5.36
C SER A 99 -1.40 7.04 5.06
N ALA A 100 -1.86 6.23 6.01
CA ALA A 100 -1.98 4.79 5.88
C ALA A 100 -3.35 4.36 6.40
N THR A 101 -4.13 3.65 5.57
CA THR A 101 -5.45 3.16 5.94
C THR A 101 -5.52 1.67 5.75
N PHE A 102 -5.81 0.92 6.81
CA PHE A 102 -6.04 -0.53 6.72
C PHE A 102 -7.50 -0.82 6.38
N GLN A 103 -7.74 -1.84 5.57
CA GLN A 103 -9.07 -2.41 5.38
C GLN A 103 -9.62 -2.93 6.71
N HIS A 104 -8.80 -3.70 7.43
CA HIS A 104 -9.02 -4.10 8.82
C HIS A 104 -7.69 -4.02 9.57
N GLN A 105 -7.73 -3.58 10.84
CA GLN A 105 -6.54 -3.32 11.67
C GLN A 105 -5.98 -4.56 12.38
N TRP A 106 -6.39 -5.76 11.99
CA TRP A 106 -5.95 -7.00 12.61
C TRP A 106 -5.87 -8.12 11.58
N LEU A 107 -4.98 -9.07 11.84
CA LEU A 107 -4.76 -10.27 11.06
C LEU A 107 -4.79 -11.47 12.00
N ASP A 108 -5.59 -12.48 11.69
CA ASP A 108 -5.56 -13.73 12.45
C ASP A 108 -4.32 -14.57 12.09
N ALA A 109 -4.17 -15.71 12.76
CA ALA A 109 -3.04 -16.60 12.57
C ALA A 109 -2.93 -17.04 11.11
N LYS A 110 -1.69 -17.29 10.67
CA LYS A 110 -1.37 -17.79 9.34
C LYS A 110 -2.27 -18.98 8.95
N GLY A 111 -2.82 -18.92 7.74
CA GLY A 111 -3.67 -19.97 7.18
C GLY A 111 -5.17 -19.81 7.48
N THR A 112 -5.56 -18.80 8.24
CA THR A 112 -6.96 -18.39 8.38
C THR A 112 -7.39 -17.50 7.20
N PRO A 113 -8.69 -17.44 6.85
CA PRO A 113 -9.18 -16.50 5.84
C PRO A 113 -8.87 -15.02 6.16
N GLU A 114 -8.76 -14.70 7.44
CA GLU A 114 -8.46 -13.37 7.98
C GLU A 114 -6.97 -13.15 8.28
N ASP A 115 -6.08 -14.03 7.78
CA ASP A 115 -4.63 -13.85 7.89
C ASP A 115 -4.08 -12.74 6.99
N THR A 116 -4.96 -12.12 6.19
CA THR A 116 -4.61 -11.16 5.16
C THR A 116 -5.48 -9.89 5.23
N THR A 117 -4.86 -8.74 5.02
CA THR A 117 -5.52 -7.43 4.88
C THR A 117 -4.83 -6.61 3.79
N THR A 118 -5.45 -5.50 3.40
CA THR A 118 -4.84 -4.51 2.50
C THR A 118 -4.64 -3.20 3.25
N VAL A 119 -3.49 -2.58 3.07
CA VAL A 119 -3.21 -1.21 3.49
C VAL A 119 -3.08 -0.30 2.27
N TYR A 120 -3.71 0.88 2.34
CA TYR A 120 -3.64 1.93 1.34
C TYR A 120 -2.67 3.00 1.82
N LEU A 121 -1.51 3.10 1.16
CA LEU A 121 -0.43 4.00 1.54
C LEU A 121 -0.42 5.19 0.60
N VAL A 122 -0.75 6.37 1.12
CA VAL A 122 -0.73 7.62 0.35
C VAL A 122 0.61 8.31 0.54
N MET A 123 1.23 8.75 -0.56
CA MET A 123 2.51 9.45 -0.55
C MET A 123 2.53 10.62 -1.55
N LYS A 124 3.46 11.54 -1.34
CA LYS A 124 3.84 12.56 -2.33
C LYS A 124 5.07 12.07 -3.09
N GLY A 125 5.18 12.46 -4.36
CA GLY A 125 6.29 12.01 -5.20
C GLY A 125 6.21 10.52 -5.54
N LYS A 126 7.27 9.95 -6.12
CA LYS A 126 7.25 8.60 -6.68
C LYS A 126 7.31 7.49 -5.59
N PRO A 127 6.65 6.32 -5.78
CA PRO A 127 6.65 5.26 -4.78
C PRO A 127 8.03 4.74 -4.41
N ASP A 128 8.93 4.56 -5.37
CA ASP A 128 10.29 4.06 -5.19
C ASP A 128 11.13 4.88 -4.19
N LYS A 129 10.78 6.16 -3.99
CA LYS A 129 11.46 7.03 -3.02
C LYS A 129 10.85 7.04 -1.64
N ALA A 130 9.57 6.70 -1.53
CA ALA A 130 8.84 6.79 -0.27
C ALA A 130 8.61 5.42 0.38
N PHE A 131 8.72 4.31 -0.35
CA PHE A 131 8.95 2.99 0.25
C PHE A 131 10.41 2.87 0.73
N PRO A 132 10.65 2.19 1.86
CA PRO A 132 12.00 1.96 2.37
C PRO A 132 12.80 1.08 1.39
N ALA A 133 14.11 1.29 1.34
CA ALA A 133 14.99 0.42 0.57
C ALA A 133 15.00 -0.99 1.18
N GLU A 134 14.92 -2.00 0.32
CA GLU A 134 15.01 -3.38 0.78
C GLU A 134 16.42 -3.69 1.26
N PRO A 135 16.59 -4.40 2.40
CA PRO A 135 17.89 -4.82 2.87
C PRO A 135 18.56 -5.72 1.80
N PRO A 136 19.90 -5.65 1.65
CA PRO A 136 20.59 -6.51 0.72
C PRO A 136 20.32 -7.98 1.09
N VAL A 137 19.90 -8.78 0.11
CA VAL A 137 19.68 -10.22 0.30
C VAL A 137 20.99 -10.84 0.76
N ARG A 138 21.09 -11.16 2.06
CA ARG A 138 22.18 -11.97 2.57
C ARG A 138 22.02 -13.37 1.98
N ARG A 139 22.77 -13.65 0.92
CA ARG A 139 22.96 -15.03 0.44
C ARG A 139 23.71 -15.79 1.53
N THR A 140 22.98 -16.53 2.36
CA THR A 140 23.58 -17.55 3.23
C THR A 140 24.16 -18.63 2.32
N GLY A 141 25.47 -18.54 2.08
CA GLY A 141 26.22 -19.56 1.36
C GLY A 141 26.21 -20.85 2.18
N GLY A 142 25.45 -21.84 1.72
CA GLY A 142 25.57 -23.21 2.18
C GLY A 142 26.93 -23.76 1.73
N LYS A 143 27.93 -23.73 2.61
CA LYS A 143 29.05 -24.67 2.52
C LYS A 143 28.50 -26.04 2.94
N ALA A 144 28.16 -26.86 1.96
CA ALA A 144 28.14 -28.31 2.16
C ALA A 144 29.58 -28.74 2.45
N ARG A 145 29.75 -29.48 3.54
CA ARG A 145 31.00 -30.12 3.95
C ARG A 145 30.80 -31.62 3.87
#